data_AF-A0AA93BKN3-F1
#
_entry.id   AF-A0AA93BKN3-F1
#
_cell.length_a   1.000
_cell.length_b   1.000
_cell.length_c   1.000
_cell.angle_alpha   90.00
_cell.angle_beta   90.00
_cell.angle_gamma   90.00
#
_symmetry.space_group_name_H-M   'P 1'
#
loop_
_entity.id
_entity.type
_entity.pdbx_description
1 polymer ?
#
loop_
_entity_poly.entity_id
_entity_poly.type
_entity_poly.pdbx_seq_one_letter_code
_entity_poly.pdbx_strand_id
1 'polypeptide(L)'
;MNIYVIRNNHRFGPYDEKTLLSYVNNGQVLKQDKAIADSDSFERTVGFYLKRANLKSHVQNKGNVLAQLSAIGSELIFPKAKLFSKQFLSDQRFLILALVGLLPMIIMTIPLGGFFIFYEVSLYFSIIWGLFFYACFKTHQVKLKTTLNVFFLTQLCVFVAWDLLGLPKVNPFYAFTGVHFPFNLLGYVFGVGLTEEFGKMIPLLIILRKAKEPLIPQTMVFYGLMAGISFGVFEGVQYQMTVNAEQTYDVSFFLNIARLTSLPFLHACWCGIAGYFLSFAHLYPKYRRGLYVLAISIPAIVHGLYDSFADLGAISLVMVFLGLMLLMMYLKQSVDYQSKLRQ
;
A
#
# COMPACT_ATOMS: atom_id res chain seq x y z
N MET A 1 -11.35 -51.14 3.49
CA MET A 1 -11.07 -50.09 4.51
C MET A 1 -12.08 -48.97 4.31
N ASN A 2 -12.64 -48.38 5.36
CA ASN A 2 -13.56 -47.26 5.23
C ASN A 2 -12.78 -45.94 5.12
N ILE A 3 -12.91 -45.25 3.98
CA ILE A 3 -12.21 -44.00 3.68
C ILE A 3 -13.23 -42.87 3.53
N TYR A 4 -12.98 -41.76 4.21
CA TYR A 4 -13.75 -40.52 4.07
C TYR A 4 -12.97 -39.50 3.27
N VAL A 5 -13.59 -38.91 2.26
CA VAL A 5 -13.04 -37.79 1.48
C VAL A 5 -13.41 -36.47 2.16
N ILE A 6 -12.46 -35.56 2.32
CA ILE A 6 -12.64 -34.27 2.98
C ILE A 6 -12.60 -33.16 1.93
N ARG A 7 -13.72 -32.47 1.73
CA ARG A 7 -13.83 -31.28 0.87
C ARG A 7 -14.58 -30.18 1.61
N ASN A 8 -14.07 -28.95 1.55
CA ASN A 8 -14.67 -27.79 2.23
C ASN A 8 -14.99 -28.05 3.71
N ASN A 9 -14.11 -28.75 4.43
CA ASN A 9 -14.27 -29.17 5.83
C ASN A 9 -15.43 -30.14 6.11
N HIS A 10 -16.06 -30.72 5.09
CA HIS A 10 -17.06 -31.78 5.23
C HIS A 10 -16.48 -33.15 4.84
N ARG A 11 -16.85 -34.19 5.59
CA ARG A 11 -16.50 -35.59 5.33
C ARG A 11 -17.58 -36.26 4.48
N PHE A 12 -17.18 -36.86 3.38
CA PHE A 12 -18.03 -37.62 2.47
C PHE A 12 -17.57 -39.09 2.48
N GLY A 13 -18.51 -40.02 2.65
CA GLY A 13 -18.22 -41.45 2.81
C GLY A 13 -19.06 -42.10 3.92
N PRO A 14 -18.65 -43.28 4.43
CA PRO A 14 -17.42 -44.01 4.09
C PRO A 14 -17.48 -44.65 2.69
N TYR A 15 -16.34 -44.67 2.00
CA TYR A 15 -16.16 -45.39 0.75
C TYR A 15 -15.11 -46.50 0.92
N ASP A 16 -15.34 -47.65 0.29
CA ASP A 16 -14.30 -48.65 0.12
C ASP A 16 -13.36 -48.28 -1.04
N GLU A 17 -12.24 -48.98 -1.13
CA GLU A 17 -11.17 -48.67 -2.08
C GLU A 17 -11.64 -48.80 -3.55
N LYS A 18 -12.56 -49.73 -3.84
CA LYS A 18 -13.12 -49.94 -5.18
C LYS A 18 -14.12 -48.85 -5.56
N THR A 19 -15.01 -48.45 -4.65
CA THR A 19 -15.94 -47.34 -4.90
C THR A 19 -15.18 -46.03 -5.08
N LEU A 20 -14.16 -45.79 -4.24
CA LEU A 20 -13.31 -44.62 -4.35
C LEU A 20 -12.54 -44.60 -5.68
N LEU A 21 -12.05 -45.75 -6.14
CA LEU A 21 -11.42 -45.88 -7.46
C LEU A 21 -12.39 -45.52 -8.59
N SER A 22 -13.64 -45.99 -8.52
CA SER A 22 -14.69 -45.68 -9.50
C SER A 22 -14.97 -44.17 -9.57
N TYR A 23 -15.11 -43.51 -8.42
CA TYR A 23 -15.32 -42.06 -8.37
C TYR A 23 -14.14 -41.25 -8.89
N VAL A 24 -12.91 -41.72 -8.67
CA VAL A 24 -11.72 -41.09 -9.26
C VAL A 24 -11.70 -41.29 -10.78
N ASN A 25 -12.00 -42.48 -11.27
CA ASN A 25 -12.03 -42.78 -12.70
C ASN A 25 -13.12 -41.96 -13.43
N ASN A 26 -14.24 -41.67 -12.77
CA ASN A 26 -15.32 -40.84 -13.30
C ASN A 26 -15.07 -39.33 -13.12
N GLY A 27 -13.94 -38.92 -12.55
CA GLY A 27 -13.59 -37.51 -12.34
C GLY A 27 -14.40 -36.78 -11.25
N GLN A 28 -15.14 -37.52 -10.41
CA GLN A 28 -15.96 -36.95 -9.33
C GLN A 28 -15.10 -36.65 -8.08
N VAL A 29 -14.09 -37.50 -7.83
CA VAL A 29 -13.10 -37.36 -6.76
C VAL A 29 -11.71 -37.19 -7.40
N LEU A 30 -10.88 -36.31 -6.86
CA LEU A 30 -9.53 -36.06 -7.32
C LEU A 30 -8.54 -36.90 -6.51
N LYS A 31 -7.45 -37.35 -7.14
CA LYS A 31 -6.37 -38.07 -6.43
C LYS A 31 -5.75 -37.24 -5.30
N GLN A 32 -5.81 -35.92 -5.44
CA GLN A 32 -5.27 -34.93 -4.51
C GLN A 32 -6.25 -34.56 -3.40
N ASP A 33 -7.50 -35.00 -3.47
CA ASP A 33 -8.45 -34.74 -2.39
C ASP A 33 -7.91 -35.30 -1.08
N LYS A 34 -8.11 -34.54 -0.01
CA LYS A 34 -7.84 -34.99 1.35
C LYS A 34 -8.76 -36.16 1.67
N ALA A 35 -8.24 -37.15 2.37
CA ALA A 35 -8.99 -38.28 2.82
C ALA A 35 -8.42 -38.83 4.14
N ILE A 36 -9.25 -39.52 4.91
CA ILE A 36 -8.84 -40.21 6.12
C ILE A 36 -9.56 -41.55 6.22
N ALA A 37 -8.81 -42.61 6.51
CA ALA A 37 -9.38 -43.92 6.81
C ALA A 37 -9.70 -44.02 8.31
N ASP A 38 -10.71 -44.82 8.68
CA ASP A 38 -11.08 -45.04 10.10
C ASP A 38 -9.90 -45.55 10.96
N SER A 39 -8.94 -46.24 10.34
CA SER A 39 -7.76 -46.79 11.00
C SER A 39 -6.60 -45.80 11.16
N ASP A 40 -6.67 -44.62 10.54
CA ASP A 40 -5.54 -43.71 10.43
C ASP A 40 -5.75 -42.47 11.31
N SER A 41 -4.71 -42.08 12.05
CA SER A 41 -4.72 -40.88 12.91
C SER A 41 -4.47 -39.57 12.15
N PHE A 42 -4.08 -39.63 10.87
CA PHE A 42 -3.66 -38.47 10.09
C PHE A 42 -4.31 -38.44 8.69
N GLU A 43 -4.65 -37.25 8.23
CA GLU A 43 -5.14 -37.02 6.86
C GLU A 43 -4.08 -37.40 5.82
N ARG A 44 -4.51 -38.15 4.81
CA ARG A 44 -3.72 -38.48 3.61
C ARG A 44 -4.49 -38.03 2.37
N THR A 45 -4.01 -38.41 1.18
CA THR A 45 -4.73 -38.15 -0.08
C THR A 45 -5.47 -39.40 -0.55
N VAL A 46 -6.51 -39.22 -1.34
CA VAL A 46 -7.19 -40.33 -2.02
C VAL A 46 -6.20 -41.18 -2.83
N GLY A 47 -5.25 -40.53 -3.51
CA GLY A 47 -4.20 -41.21 -4.27
C GLY A 47 -3.28 -42.08 -3.40
N PHE A 48 -3.01 -41.68 -2.16
CA PHE A 48 -2.25 -42.51 -1.21
C PHE A 48 -2.98 -43.81 -0.90
N TYR A 49 -4.28 -43.75 -0.59
CA TYR A 49 -5.07 -44.93 -0.27
C TYR A 49 -5.24 -45.87 -1.47
N LEU A 50 -5.46 -45.32 -2.67
CA LEU A 50 -5.52 -46.14 -3.88
C LEU A 50 -4.18 -46.82 -4.17
N LYS A 51 -3.05 -46.12 -3.99
CA LYS A 51 -1.71 -46.71 -4.15
C LYS A 51 -1.45 -47.80 -3.11
N ARG A 52 -1.83 -47.58 -1.84
CA ARG A 52 -1.71 -48.58 -0.76
C ARG A 52 -2.48 -49.87 -1.08
N ALA A 53 -3.62 -49.74 -1.74
CA ALA A 53 -4.44 -50.88 -2.19
C ALA A 53 -3.98 -51.47 -3.55
N ASN A 54 -2.84 -51.04 -4.11
CA ASN A 54 -2.36 -51.41 -5.45
C ASN A 54 -3.36 -51.13 -6.59
N LEU A 55 -4.22 -50.11 -6.42
CA LEU A 55 -5.21 -49.71 -7.42
C LEU A 55 -4.71 -48.54 -8.26
N LYS A 56 -4.70 -48.71 -9.59
CA LYS A 56 -4.35 -47.65 -10.55
C LYS A 56 -5.63 -47.00 -11.09
N SER A 57 -5.78 -45.69 -10.85
CA SER A 57 -6.88 -44.90 -11.42
C SER A 57 -6.51 -44.28 -12.76
N HIS A 58 -7.46 -44.33 -13.69
CA HIS A 58 -7.43 -43.69 -14.98
C HIS A 58 -8.71 -42.87 -15.15
N VAL A 59 -8.58 -41.55 -15.20
CA VAL A 59 -9.72 -40.65 -15.37
C VAL A 59 -10.20 -40.75 -16.82
N GLN A 60 -11.47 -41.10 -17.01
CA GLN A 60 -12.04 -41.19 -18.34
C GLN A 60 -12.14 -39.81 -18.98
N ASN A 61 -11.65 -39.70 -20.21
CA ASN A 61 -11.74 -38.47 -20.99
C ASN A 61 -13.13 -38.36 -21.62
N LYS A 62 -13.82 -37.22 -21.43
CA LYS A 62 -15.19 -36.99 -21.92
C LYS A 62 -15.18 -36.52 -23.39
N GLY A 63 -14.62 -37.33 -24.27
CA GLY A 63 -14.57 -37.06 -25.72
C GLY A 63 -13.66 -35.90 -26.11
N ASN A 64 -13.95 -35.25 -27.24
CA ASN A 64 -13.17 -34.12 -27.75
C ASN A 64 -13.49 -32.80 -27.00
N VAL A 65 -12.65 -31.77 -27.20
CA VAL A 65 -12.77 -30.47 -26.51
C VAL A 65 -14.15 -29.82 -26.71
N LEU A 66 -14.72 -29.92 -27.91
CA LEU A 66 -16.05 -29.38 -28.22
C LEU A 66 -17.16 -30.06 -27.41
N ALA A 67 -17.12 -31.39 -27.31
CA ALA A 67 -18.06 -32.16 -26.49
C ALA A 67 -17.95 -31.81 -25.00
N GLN A 68 -16.72 -31.58 -24.51
CA GLN A 68 -16.48 -31.15 -23.14
C GLN A 68 -17.03 -29.76 -22.85
N LEU A 69 -16.76 -28.77 -23.71
CA LEU A 69 -17.27 -27.40 -23.56
C LEU A 69 -18.81 -27.36 -23.62
N SER A 70 -19.41 -28.13 -24.53
CA SER A 70 -20.87 -28.28 -24.60
C SER A 70 -21.44 -28.87 -23.30
N ALA A 71 -20.78 -29.90 -22.74
CA ALA A 71 -21.22 -30.54 -21.51
C ALA A 71 -20.99 -29.73 -20.23
N ILE A 72 -20.01 -28.83 -20.21
CA ILE A 72 -19.76 -27.88 -19.11
C ILE A 72 -20.89 -26.83 -19.03
N GLY A 73 -21.48 -26.50 -20.17
CA GLY A 73 -22.57 -25.54 -20.29
C GLY A 73 -22.08 -24.09 -20.35
N SER A 74 -22.90 -23.23 -20.97
CA SER A 74 -22.58 -21.82 -21.18
C SER A 74 -22.54 -20.99 -19.90
N GLU A 75 -23.16 -21.44 -18.80
CA GLU A 75 -23.18 -20.71 -17.53
C GLU A 75 -21.82 -20.66 -16.82
N LEU A 76 -20.97 -21.68 -16.98
CA LEU A 76 -19.62 -21.61 -16.42
C LEU A 76 -18.75 -20.58 -17.17
N ILE A 77 -18.95 -20.48 -18.48
CA ILE A 77 -18.17 -19.60 -19.37
C ILE A 77 -18.71 -18.17 -19.33
N PHE A 78 -20.03 -18.01 -19.36
CA PHE A 78 -20.73 -16.74 -19.43
C PHE A 78 -21.96 -16.76 -18.50
N PRO A 79 -21.79 -16.40 -17.22
CA PRO A 79 -22.86 -16.45 -16.23
C PRO A 79 -23.86 -15.31 -16.42
N LYS A 80 -24.77 -15.46 -17.39
CA LYS A 80 -25.71 -14.41 -17.85
C LYS A 80 -26.49 -13.81 -16.69
N ALA A 81 -27.07 -14.66 -15.85
CA ALA A 81 -27.89 -14.21 -14.73
C ALA A 81 -27.14 -13.28 -13.77
N LYS A 82 -25.85 -13.57 -13.50
CA LYS A 82 -25.01 -12.72 -12.63
C LYS A 82 -24.56 -11.42 -13.31
N LEU A 83 -24.35 -11.45 -14.64
CA LEU A 83 -23.99 -10.25 -15.39
C LEU A 83 -25.18 -9.28 -15.49
N PHE A 84 -26.37 -9.78 -15.82
CA PHE A 84 -27.57 -8.95 -15.96
C PHE A 84 -28.12 -8.42 -14.64
N SER A 85 -27.85 -9.09 -13.51
CA SER A 85 -28.26 -8.59 -12.19
C SER A 85 -27.50 -7.32 -11.76
N LYS A 86 -26.41 -6.95 -12.45
CA LYS A 86 -25.51 -5.83 -12.11
C LYS A 86 -24.95 -5.88 -10.68
N GLN A 87 -25.07 -7.02 -10.00
CA GLN A 87 -24.62 -7.19 -8.61
C GLN A 87 -23.11 -6.93 -8.47
N PHE A 88 -22.34 -7.18 -9.53
CA PHE A 88 -20.91 -6.91 -9.57
C PHE A 88 -20.55 -5.42 -9.38
N LEU A 89 -21.44 -4.47 -9.70
CA LEU A 89 -21.21 -3.04 -9.44
C LEU A 89 -21.16 -2.71 -7.95
N SER A 90 -21.70 -3.59 -7.10
CA SER A 90 -21.59 -3.48 -5.64
C SER A 90 -20.43 -4.30 -5.06
N ASP A 91 -19.75 -5.13 -5.85
CA ASP A 91 -18.60 -5.89 -5.38
C ASP A 91 -17.38 -4.96 -5.28
N GLN A 92 -16.89 -4.77 -4.05
CA GLN A 92 -15.77 -3.89 -3.76
C GLN A 92 -14.49 -4.28 -4.52
N ARG A 93 -14.26 -5.58 -4.77
CA ARG A 93 -13.09 -6.03 -5.54
C ARG A 93 -13.22 -5.64 -7.00
N PHE A 94 -14.41 -5.77 -7.58
CA PHE A 94 -14.66 -5.31 -8.94
C PHE A 94 -14.41 -3.80 -9.03
N LEU A 95 -14.95 -3.00 -8.11
CA LEU A 95 -14.75 -1.56 -8.12
C LEU A 95 -13.29 -1.15 -7.97
N ILE A 96 -12.53 -1.82 -7.09
CA ILE A 96 -11.08 -1.56 -6.94
C ILE A 96 -10.33 -1.94 -8.22
N LEU A 97 -10.61 -3.12 -8.80
CA LEU A 97 -9.97 -3.57 -10.04
C LEU A 97 -10.30 -2.65 -11.23
N ALA A 98 -11.54 -2.19 -11.32
CA ALA A 98 -11.98 -1.25 -12.34
C ALA A 98 -11.31 0.11 -12.14
N LEU A 99 -11.27 0.63 -10.91
CA LEU A 99 -10.62 1.90 -10.59
C LEU A 99 -9.12 1.86 -10.91
N VAL A 100 -8.43 0.80 -10.49
CA VAL A 100 -6.98 0.68 -10.72
C VAL A 100 -6.69 0.37 -12.20
N GLY A 101 -7.41 -0.54 -12.82
CA GLY A 101 -7.12 -1.00 -14.19
C GLY A 101 -7.63 -0.08 -15.30
N LEU A 102 -8.73 0.64 -15.09
CA LEU A 102 -9.40 1.40 -16.16
C LEU A 102 -9.23 2.92 -16.05
N LEU A 103 -8.93 3.48 -14.86
CA LEU A 103 -8.86 4.92 -14.68
C LEU A 103 -7.82 5.61 -15.58
N PRO A 104 -6.59 5.07 -15.77
CA PRO A 104 -5.63 5.66 -16.70
C PRO A 104 -6.14 5.72 -18.14
N MET A 105 -6.86 4.67 -18.59
CA MET A 105 -7.45 4.66 -19.93
C MET A 105 -8.54 5.71 -20.10
N ILE A 106 -9.34 5.94 -19.04
CA ILE A 106 -10.35 7.02 -19.05
C ILE A 106 -9.66 8.38 -19.13
N ILE A 107 -8.62 8.63 -18.32
CA ILE A 107 -7.86 9.89 -18.31
C ILE A 107 -7.30 10.20 -19.70
N MET A 108 -6.78 9.20 -20.42
CA MET A 108 -6.27 9.36 -21.79
C MET A 108 -7.32 9.86 -22.80
N THR A 109 -8.63 9.72 -22.51
CA THR A 109 -9.70 10.20 -23.40
C THR A 109 -10.09 11.66 -23.14
N ILE A 110 -9.64 12.26 -22.03
CA ILE A 110 -9.97 13.63 -21.67
C ILE A 110 -8.89 14.56 -22.27
N PRO A 111 -9.26 15.60 -23.06
CA PRO A 111 -8.31 16.50 -23.70
C PRO A 111 -7.74 17.52 -22.71
N LEU A 112 -7.07 17.02 -21.67
CA LEU A 112 -6.36 17.84 -20.70
C LEU A 112 -4.96 18.13 -21.21
N GLY A 113 -4.42 19.29 -20.84
CA GLY A 113 -3.10 19.75 -21.24
C GLY A 113 -2.30 20.27 -20.04
N GLY A 114 -0.97 20.24 -20.14
CA GLY A 114 -0.07 20.83 -19.15
C GLY A 114 -0.22 20.22 -17.75
N PHE A 115 -0.35 21.10 -16.75
CA PHE A 115 -0.43 20.73 -15.32
C PHE A 115 -1.48 19.66 -15.03
N PHE A 116 -2.66 19.75 -15.64
CA PHE A 116 -3.78 18.87 -15.31
C PHE A 116 -3.50 17.41 -15.67
N ILE A 117 -2.80 17.12 -16.78
CA ILE A 117 -2.42 15.74 -17.13
C ILE A 117 -1.50 15.16 -16.04
N PHE A 118 -0.42 15.87 -15.72
CA PHE A 118 0.56 15.40 -14.75
C PHE A 118 -0.06 15.21 -13.36
N TYR A 119 -0.94 16.15 -12.97
CA TYR A 119 -1.65 16.09 -11.71
C TYR A 119 -2.62 14.91 -11.63
N GLU A 120 -3.38 14.63 -12.69
CA GLU A 120 -4.31 13.48 -12.70
C GLU A 120 -3.60 12.14 -12.65
N VAL A 121 -2.51 11.98 -13.41
CA VAL A 121 -1.69 10.76 -13.37
C VAL A 121 -1.07 10.60 -11.97
N SER A 122 -0.57 11.68 -11.38
CA SER A 122 -0.03 11.65 -10.02
C SER A 122 -1.10 11.32 -8.98
N LEU A 123 -2.32 11.86 -9.13
CA LEU A 123 -3.46 11.54 -8.28
C LEU A 123 -3.83 10.06 -8.37
N TYR A 124 -3.80 9.47 -9.57
CA TYR A 124 -4.01 8.03 -9.76
C TYR A 124 -2.98 7.19 -8.97
N PHE A 125 -1.69 7.48 -9.08
CA PHE A 125 -0.67 6.77 -8.29
C PHE A 125 -0.82 7.00 -6.78
N SER A 126 -1.25 8.20 -6.38
CA SER A 126 -1.55 8.51 -4.98
C SER A 126 -2.68 7.65 -4.41
N ILE A 127 -3.69 7.32 -5.23
CA ILE A 127 -4.79 6.44 -4.85
C ILE A 127 -4.27 5.01 -4.65
N ILE A 128 -3.41 4.52 -5.55
CA ILE A 128 -2.78 3.19 -5.39
C ILE A 128 -2.00 3.12 -4.08
N TRP A 129 -1.15 4.12 -3.82
CA TRP A 129 -0.40 4.18 -2.55
C TRP A 129 -1.33 4.29 -1.33
N GLY A 130 -2.38 5.11 -1.41
CA GLY A 130 -3.38 5.24 -0.35
C GLY A 130 -4.13 3.93 -0.07
N LEU A 131 -4.48 3.15 -1.10
CA LEU A 131 -5.08 1.83 -0.97
C LEU A 131 -4.11 0.83 -0.35
N PHE A 132 -2.84 0.85 -0.77
CA PHE A 132 -1.79 0.00 -0.19
C PHE A 132 -1.58 0.31 1.29
N PHE A 133 -1.42 1.58 1.66
CA PHE A 133 -1.28 1.98 3.06
C PHE A 133 -2.54 1.70 3.88
N TYR A 134 -3.73 1.81 3.30
CA TYR A 134 -4.95 1.41 3.98
C TYR A 134 -4.95 -0.10 4.25
N ALA A 135 -4.50 -0.92 3.31
CA ALA A 135 -4.38 -2.37 3.54
C ALA A 135 -3.38 -2.70 4.67
N CYS A 136 -2.23 -2.01 4.70
CA CYS A 136 -1.15 -2.29 5.66
C CYS A 136 -1.36 -1.66 7.05
N PHE A 137 -1.96 -0.47 7.12
CA PHE A 137 -1.95 0.36 8.34
C PHE A 137 -3.35 0.74 8.86
N LYS A 138 -4.45 0.25 8.27
CA LYS A 138 -5.80 0.60 8.76
C LYS A 138 -5.99 0.23 10.23
N THR A 139 -6.73 1.09 10.92
CA THR A 139 -7.29 0.85 12.24
C THR A 139 -8.79 1.16 12.20
N HIS A 140 -9.53 0.87 13.27
CA HIS A 140 -10.93 1.25 13.38
C HIS A 140 -11.17 2.77 13.44
N GLN A 141 -10.14 3.58 13.73
CA GLN A 141 -10.22 5.04 13.80
C GLN A 141 -9.91 5.74 12.46
N VAL A 142 -9.43 4.99 11.46
CA VAL A 142 -9.19 5.54 10.12
C VAL A 142 -10.53 5.82 9.44
N LYS A 143 -10.74 7.07 9.03
CA LYS A 143 -11.97 7.53 8.36
C LYS A 143 -11.64 8.16 7.02
N LEU A 144 -12.32 7.73 5.96
CA LEU A 144 -12.13 8.24 4.59
C LEU A 144 -12.21 9.78 4.52
N LYS A 145 -13.19 10.39 5.19
CA LYS A 145 -13.33 11.86 5.23
C LYS A 145 -12.07 12.53 5.80
N THR A 146 -11.50 11.99 6.87
CA THR A 146 -10.28 12.53 7.47
C THR A 146 -9.09 12.31 6.54
N THR A 147 -8.97 11.13 5.92
CA THR A 147 -7.94 10.84 4.91
C THR A 147 -7.95 11.85 3.78
N LEU A 148 -9.12 12.11 3.18
CA LEU A 148 -9.28 13.08 2.09
C LEU A 148 -8.95 14.50 2.56
N ASN A 149 -9.40 14.88 3.75
CA ASN A 149 -9.06 16.18 4.33
C ASN A 149 -7.56 16.35 4.55
N VAL A 150 -6.85 15.33 5.08
CA VAL A 150 -5.38 15.38 5.22
C VAL A 150 -4.73 15.61 3.88
N PHE A 151 -5.11 14.82 2.89
CA PHE A 151 -4.55 14.87 1.55
C PHE A 151 -4.71 16.28 0.97
N PHE A 152 -5.94 16.74 0.73
CA PHE A 152 -6.14 18.04 0.10
C PHE A 152 -5.67 19.23 0.94
N LEU A 153 -5.75 19.16 2.28
CA LEU A 153 -5.24 20.22 3.14
C LEU A 153 -3.71 20.31 3.08
N THR A 154 -3.00 19.19 2.94
CA THR A 154 -1.55 19.21 2.76
C THR A 154 -1.18 19.95 1.48
N GLN A 155 -1.81 19.63 0.35
CA GLN A 155 -1.55 20.34 -0.90
C GLN A 155 -1.89 21.82 -0.80
N LEU A 156 -3.02 22.18 -0.18
CA LEU A 156 -3.39 23.57 0.02
C LEU A 156 -2.35 24.32 0.87
N CYS A 157 -1.88 23.72 1.97
CA CYS A 157 -0.84 24.31 2.80
C CYS A 157 0.45 24.53 2.03
N VAL A 158 0.86 23.56 1.20
CA VAL A 158 2.07 23.65 0.38
C VAL A 158 1.91 24.73 -0.69
N PHE A 159 0.83 24.70 -1.47
CA PHE A 159 0.54 25.71 -2.49
C PHE A 159 0.57 27.13 -1.92
N VAL A 160 -0.09 27.35 -0.78
CA VAL A 160 -0.09 28.67 -0.13
C VAL A 160 1.31 29.07 0.34
N ALA A 161 2.03 28.17 1.02
CA ALA A 161 3.32 28.52 1.62
C ALA A 161 4.46 28.64 0.59
N TRP A 162 4.52 27.75 -0.41
CA TRP A 162 5.58 27.71 -1.42
C TRP A 162 5.27 28.62 -2.60
N ASP A 163 4.09 28.48 -3.21
CA ASP A 163 3.81 29.13 -4.50
C ASP A 163 3.25 30.55 -4.34
N LEU A 164 2.36 30.76 -3.38
CA LEU A 164 1.76 32.09 -3.16
C LEU A 164 2.66 33.01 -2.30
N LEU A 165 3.20 32.47 -1.20
CA LEU A 165 3.92 33.28 -0.21
C LEU A 165 5.45 33.18 -0.32
N GLY A 166 5.99 32.16 -0.98
CA GLY A 166 7.43 31.95 -1.08
C GLY A 166 8.15 31.79 0.26
N LEU A 167 7.45 31.33 1.31
CA LEU A 167 7.98 31.22 2.67
C LEU A 167 9.30 30.43 2.77
N PRO A 168 9.51 29.33 2.01
CA PRO A 168 10.77 28.60 2.06
C PRO A 168 11.99 29.46 1.71
N LYS A 169 11.83 30.44 0.80
CA LYS A 169 12.92 31.33 0.38
C LYS A 169 13.41 32.25 1.50
N VAL A 170 12.65 32.38 2.59
CA VAL A 170 13.01 33.18 3.77
C VAL A 170 13.95 32.40 4.70
N ASN A 171 14.01 31.08 4.59
CA ASN A 171 14.90 30.26 5.42
C ASN A 171 16.35 30.36 4.90
N PRO A 172 17.29 30.94 5.66
CA PRO A 172 18.66 31.21 5.19
C PRO A 172 19.46 29.94 4.89
N PHE A 173 19.07 28.79 5.46
CA PHE A 173 19.76 27.54 5.20
C PHE A 173 19.59 27.06 3.74
N TYR A 174 18.59 27.54 3.00
CA TYR A 174 18.50 27.26 1.55
C TYR A 174 19.74 27.73 0.78
N ALA A 175 20.49 28.72 1.26
CA ALA A 175 21.74 29.15 0.64
C ALA A 175 22.81 28.04 0.60
N PHE A 176 22.70 27.03 1.46
CA PHE A 176 23.63 25.91 1.54
C PHE A 176 23.21 24.73 0.65
N THR A 177 22.07 24.70 -0.03
CA THR A 177 21.69 23.53 -0.86
C THR A 177 22.59 23.36 -2.09
N GLY A 178 23.14 24.48 -2.61
CA GLY A 178 24.00 24.49 -3.79
C GLY A 178 25.50 24.30 -3.52
N VAL A 179 25.93 24.09 -2.27
CA VAL A 179 27.36 23.89 -1.94
C VAL A 179 27.73 22.40 -1.97
N HIS A 180 29.01 22.06 -1.85
CA HIS A 180 29.44 20.66 -1.79
C HIS A 180 29.25 20.02 -0.40
N PHE A 181 29.14 18.71 -0.37
CA PHE A 181 29.20 17.92 0.86
C PHE A 181 30.53 18.17 1.60
N PRO A 182 30.55 18.31 2.94
CA PRO A 182 29.45 18.06 3.90
C PRO A 182 28.56 19.27 4.20
N PHE A 183 28.84 20.45 3.62
CA PHE A 183 28.14 21.67 3.99
C PHE A 183 26.70 21.73 3.43
N ASN A 184 26.44 21.04 2.31
CA ASN A 184 25.09 20.91 1.76
C ASN A 184 24.10 20.22 2.71
N LEU A 185 24.60 19.38 3.62
CA LEU A 185 23.79 18.75 4.65
C LEU A 185 23.06 19.77 5.52
N LEU A 186 23.69 20.92 5.80
CA LEU A 186 23.03 21.99 6.55
C LEU A 186 21.86 22.57 5.75
N GLY A 187 22.03 22.74 4.44
CA GLY A 187 20.99 23.27 3.56
C GLY A 187 19.84 22.30 3.38
N TYR A 188 20.14 21.01 3.18
CA TYR A 188 19.10 20.00 3.01
C TYR A 188 18.39 19.63 4.32
N VAL A 189 19.06 19.60 5.47
CA VAL A 189 18.40 19.30 6.76
C VAL A 189 17.63 20.51 7.30
N PHE A 190 18.28 21.67 7.42
CA PHE A 190 17.69 22.85 8.06
C PHE A 190 16.95 23.77 7.09
N GLY A 191 17.30 23.76 5.81
CA GLY A 191 16.59 24.46 4.75
C GLY A 191 15.39 23.65 4.28
N VAL A 192 15.64 22.63 3.46
CA VAL A 192 14.61 21.82 2.79
C VAL A 192 13.82 20.97 3.79
N GLY A 193 14.47 19.99 4.42
CA GLY A 193 13.85 18.99 5.29
C GLY A 193 13.04 19.63 6.43
N LEU A 194 13.63 20.56 7.17
CA LEU A 194 12.93 21.22 8.28
C LEU A 194 11.68 21.98 7.81
N THR A 195 11.80 22.75 6.72
CA THR A 195 10.70 23.59 6.22
C THR A 195 9.56 22.72 5.68
N GLU A 196 9.89 21.71 4.88
CA GLU A 196 8.90 20.85 4.27
C GLU A 196 8.22 19.92 5.27
N GLU A 197 8.99 19.26 6.14
CA GLU A 197 8.42 18.35 7.15
C GLU A 197 7.54 19.12 8.15
N PHE A 198 7.86 20.37 8.45
CA PHE A 198 6.95 21.23 9.22
C PHE A 198 5.65 21.52 8.46
N GLY A 199 5.73 21.89 7.18
CA GLY A 199 4.55 22.15 6.34
C GLY A 199 3.62 20.94 6.24
N LYS A 200 4.19 19.75 5.99
CA LYS A 200 3.47 18.47 5.92
C LYS A 200 2.83 18.08 7.25
N MET A 201 3.41 18.52 8.38
CA MET A 201 2.92 18.21 9.71
C MET A 201 1.69 19.04 10.13
N ILE A 202 1.41 20.19 9.50
CA ILE A 202 0.31 21.09 9.87
C ILE A 202 -1.06 20.38 9.87
N PRO A 203 -1.47 19.65 8.80
CA PRO A 203 -2.74 18.92 8.79
C PRO A 203 -2.86 17.88 9.92
N LEU A 204 -1.75 17.23 10.28
CA LEU A 204 -1.70 16.25 11.36
C LEU A 204 -1.93 16.90 12.73
N LEU A 205 -1.31 18.06 12.97
CA LEU A 205 -1.54 18.85 14.18
C LEU A 205 -2.99 19.32 14.29
N ILE A 206 -3.62 19.72 13.18
CA ILE A 206 -5.03 20.12 13.14
C ILE A 206 -5.94 18.94 13.54
N ILE A 207 -5.66 17.73 13.03
CA ILE A 207 -6.44 16.54 13.39
C ILE A 207 -6.30 16.21 14.86
N LEU A 208 -5.07 16.20 15.38
CA LEU A 208 -4.85 15.91 16.80
C LEU A 208 -5.54 16.93 17.72
N ARG A 209 -5.56 18.21 17.34
CA ARG A 209 -6.28 19.25 18.09
C ARG A 209 -7.79 19.07 18.04
N LYS A 210 -8.34 18.54 16.94
CA LYS A 210 -9.77 18.32 16.75
C LYS A 210 -10.25 16.93 17.21
N ALA A 211 -9.32 16.04 17.57
CA ALA A 211 -9.65 14.69 18.01
C ALA A 211 -10.41 14.75 19.35
N LYS A 212 -11.57 14.08 19.40
CA LYS A 212 -12.41 13.98 20.60
C LYS A 212 -11.98 12.86 21.54
N GLU A 213 -11.15 11.96 21.05
CA GLU A 213 -10.58 10.83 21.78
C GLU A 213 -9.10 10.68 21.41
N PRO A 214 -8.27 10.06 22.26
CA PRO A 214 -6.90 9.75 21.91
C PRO A 214 -6.82 8.86 20.66
N LEU A 215 -6.07 9.30 19.67
CA LEU A 215 -5.83 8.52 18.45
C LEU A 215 -4.75 7.46 18.71
N ILE A 216 -4.98 6.25 18.20
CA ILE A 216 -4.00 5.16 18.16
C ILE A 216 -2.81 5.64 17.31
N PRO A 217 -1.55 5.42 17.75
CA PRO A 217 -0.38 5.86 16.98
C PRO A 217 -0.37 5.39 15.53
N GLN A 218 -0.76 4.14 15.27
CA GLN A 218 -0.92 3.61 13.91
C GLN A 218 -1.92 4.42 13.05
N THR A 219 -3.00 4.95 13.64
CA THR A 219 -3.95 5.83 12.94
C THR A 219 -3.28 7.14 12.51
N MET A 220 -2.49 7.74 13.41
CA MET A 220 -1.75 8.97 13.08
C MET A 220 -0.60 8.73 12.11
N VAL A 221 0.04 7.56 12.18
CA VAL A 221 1.01 7.12 11.16
C VAL A 221 0.33 7.01 9.80
N PHE A 222 -0.85 6.37 9.71
CA PHE A 222 -1.62 6.30 8.47
C PHE A 222 -1.94 7.70 7.91
N TYR A 223 -2.40 8.63 8.75
CA TYR A 223 -2.63 10.01 8.29
C TYR A 223 -1.32 10.71 7.89
N GLY A 224 -0.21 10.44 8.58
CA GLY A 224 1.12 10.91 8.18
C GLY A 224 1.54 10.40 6.80
N LEU A 225 1.36 9.10 6.53
CA LEU A 225 1.59 8.51 5.21
C LEU A 225 0.78 9.24 4.13
N MET A 226 -0.49 9.54 4.39
CA MET A 226 -1.34 10.27 3.44
C MET A 226 -0.91 11.73 3.21
N ALA A 227 -0.44 12.42 4.26
CA ALA A 227 0.12 13.76 4.13
C ALA A 227 1.41 13.74 3.28
N GLY A 228 2.29 12.77 3.51
CA GLY A 228 3.53 12.64 2.74
C GLY A 228 3.30 12.29 1.27
N ILE A 229 2.40 11.35 0.95
CA ILE A 229 2.00 11.12 -0.47
C ILE A 229 1.48 12.41 -1.07
N SER A 230 0.60 13.11 -0.35
CA SER A 230 -0.03 14.31 -0.85
C SER A 230 0.97 15.40 -1.20
N PHE A 231 2.01 15.56 -0.38
CA PHE A 231 3.11 16.47 -0.70
C PHE A 231 3.89 15.98 -1.91
N GLY A 232 4.33 14.72 -1.90
CA GLY A 232 5.17 14.17 -2.97
C GLY A 232 4.49 14.18 -4.33
N VAL A 233 3.16 14.05 -4.39
CA VAL A 233 2.36 14.23 -5.61
C VAL A 233 2.43 15.67 -6.11
N PHE A 234 2.21 16.63 -5.22
CA PHE A 234 2.21 18.05 -5.59
C PHE A 234 3.59 18.49 -6.07
N GLU A 235 4.63 18.16 -5.31
CA GLU A 235 6.02 18.42 -5.68
C GLU A 235 6.40 17.65 -6.96
N GLY A 236 5.95 16.40 -7.07
CA GLY A 236 6.14 15.54 -8.24
C GLY A 236 5.75 16.24 -9.53
N VAL A 237 4.55 16.81 -9.57
CA VAL A 237 4.04 17.54 -10.74
C VAL A 237 4.89 18.75 -11.07
N GLN A 238 5.34 19.52 -10.07
CA GLN A 238 6.22 20.68 -10.30
C GLN A 238 7.53 20.26 -10.95
N TYR A 239 8.18 19.20 -10.45
CA TYR A 239 9.40 18.66 -11.05
C TYR A 239 9.17 18.13 -12.48
N GLN A 240 8.05 17.44 -12.72
CA GLN A 240 7.69 16.94 -14.05
C GLN A 240 7.55 18.07 -15.08
N MET A 241 7.05 19.24 -14.65
CA MET A 241 6.84 20.40 -15.52
C MET A 241 8.04 21.32 -15.67
N THR A 242 9.06 21.19 -14.82
CA THR A 242 10.22 22.09 -14.77
C THR A 242 11.51 21.29 -14.93
N VAL A 243 12.12 20.90 -13.82
CA VAL A 243 13.45 20.27 -13.75
C VAL A 243 13.56 19.03 -14.65
N ASN A 244 12.55 18.16 -14.64
CA ASN A 244 12.56 16.94 -15.45
C ASN A 244 12.28 17.23 -16.93
N ALA A 245 11.51 18.27 -17.23
CA ALA A 245 11.20 18.67 -18.61
C ALA A 245 12.44 19.20 -19.35
N GLU A 246 13.43 19.72 -18.61
CA GLU A 246 14.71 20.20 -19.13
C GLU A 246 15.73 19.08 -19.39
N GLN A 247 15.45 17.84 -18.95
CA GLN A 247 16.34 16.68 -19.15
C GLN A 247 16.16 16.02 -20.52
N THR A 248 17.11 15.17 -20.90
CA THR A 248 16.94 14.27 -22.06
C THR A 248 15.75 13.33 -21.85
N TYR A 249 15.12 12.88 -22.93
CA TYR A 249 13.86 12.12 -22.87
C TYR A 249 13.94 10.88 -21.96
N ASP A 250 15.01 10.11 -22.07
CA ASP A 250 15.25 8.89 -21.29
C ASP A 250 15.42 9.17 -19.79
N VAL A 251 16.18 10.21 -19.45
CA VAL A 251 16.37 10.66 -18.06
C VAL A 251 15.06 11.22 -17.50
N SER A 252 14.39 12.11 -18.25
CA SER A 252 13.10 12.69 -17.89
C SER A 252 12.05 11.61 -17.63
N PHE A 253 11.96 10.61 -18.52
CA PHE A 253 11.03 9.49 -18.39
C PHE A 253 11.25 8.72 -17.08
N PHE A 254 12.50 8.37 -16.76
CA PHE A 254 12.81 7.63 -15.54
C PHE A 254 12.57 8.48 -14.27
N LEU A 255 12.97 9.75 -14.28
CA LEU A 255 12.73 10.68 -13.16
C LEU A 255 11.23 10.89 -12.93
N ASN A 256 10.43 10.96 -13.99
CA ASN A 256 8.97 11.09 -13.89
C ASN A 256 8.35 9.83 -13.26
N ILE A 257 8.83 8.63 -13.60
CA ILE A 257 8.40 7.39 -12.92
C ILE A 257 8.73 7.47 -11.43
N ALA A 258 9.94 7.89 -11.07
CA ALA A 258 10.35 8.03 -9.66
C ALA A 258 9.47 9.05 -8.91
N ARG A 259 9.13 10.19 -9.54
CA ARG A 259 8.25 11.24 -9.00
C ARG A 259 6.79 10.79 -8.84
N LEU A 260 6.34 9.79 -9.60
CA LEU A 260 5.01 9.20 -9.46
C LEU A 260 4.95 8.06 -8.44
N THR A 261 6.09 7.43 -8.13
CA THR A 261 6.13 6.18 -7.36
C THR A 261 6.96 6.28 -6.09
N SER A 262 8.29 6.17 -6.21
CA SER A 262 9.21 6.04 -5.08
C SER A 262 9.35 7.30 -4.24
N LEU A 263 9.40 8.49 -4.87
CA LEU A 263 9.60 9.75 -4.13
C LEU A 263 8.38 10.12 -3.26
N PRO A 264 7.13 10.03 -3.75
CA PRO A 264 5.96 10.15 -2.87
C PRO A 264 5.94 9.14 -1.72
N PHE A 265 6.44 7.92 -1.97
CA PHE A 265 6.57 6.90 -0.93
C PHE A 265 7.59 7.28 0.16
N LEU A 266 8.71 7.91 -0.20
CA LEU A 266 9.70 8.39 0.78
C LEU A 266 9.11 9.48 1.68
N HIS A 267 8.48 10.50 1.09
CA HIS A 267 7.79 11.52 1.86
C HIS A 267 6.70 10.92 2.76
N ALA A 268 5.96 9.92 2.25
CA ALA A 268 5.01 9.18 3.07
C ALA A 268 5.68 8.58 4.30
N CYS A 269 6.81 7.88 4.13
CA CYS A 269 7.53 7.27 5.25
C CYS A 269 7.96 8.29 6.31
N TRP A 270 8.54 9.41 5.89
CA TRP A 270 9.02 10.46 6.80
C TRP A 270 7.86 11.14 7.54
N CYS A 271 6.77 11.45 6.85
CA CYS A 271 5.56 11.98 7.49
C CYS A 271 4.86 10.94 8.38
N GLY A 272 4.96 9.65 8.06
CA GLY A 272 4.51 8.56 8.92
C GLY A 272 5.25 8.56 10.26
N ILE A 273 6.57 8.77 10.24
CA ILE A 273 7.39 8.93 11.45
C ILE A 273 6.95 10.16 12.25
N ALA A 274 6.68 11.29 11.58
CA ALA A 274 6.12 12.46 12.25
C ALA A 274 4.79 12.13 12.94
N GLY A 275 3.87 11.44 12.24
CA GLY A 275 2.59 10.98 12.76
C GLY A 275 2.71 10.12 14.02
N TYR A 276 3.69 9.22 14.05
CA TYR A 276 4.02 8.42 15.24
C TYR A 276 4.32 9.32 16.45
N PHE A 277 5.35 10.16 16.36
CA PHE A 277 5.78 10.99 17.49
C PHE A 277 4.72 12.01 17.90
N LEU A 278 3.97 12.55 16.95
CA LEU A 278 2.84 13.43 17.22
C LEU A 278 1.74 12.75 18.05
N SER A 279 1.40 11.50 17.72
CA SER A 279 0.45 10.72 18.50
C SER A 279 0.92 10.51 19.94
N PHE A 280 2.21 10.16 20.11
CA PHE A 280 2.81 10.01 21.43
C PHE A 280 2.85 11.35 22.19
N ALA A 281 3.11 12.47 21.51
CA ALA A 281 3.09 13.80 22.14
C ALA A 281 1.72 14.16 22.73
N HIS A 282 0.64 13.65 22.12
CA HIS A 282 -0.71 13.78 22.65
C HIS A 282 -0.96 12.82 23.82
N LEU A 283 -0.56 11.55 23.70
CA LEU A 283 -0.75 10.51 24.72
C LEU A 283 0.08 10.74 26.00
N TYR A 284 1.27 11.34 25.88
CA TYR A 284 2.21 11.56 26.98
C TYR A 284 2.49 13.06 27.17
N PRO A 285 1.52 13.84 27.71
CA PRO A 285 1.61 15.29 27.78
C PRO A 285 2.84 15.79 28.55
N LYS A 286 3.34 15.02 29.54
CA LYS A 286 4.55 15.34 30.31
C LYS A 286 5.81 15.48 29.43
N TYR A 287 5.90 14.71 28.34
CA TYR A 287 7.05 14.69 27.44
C TYR A 287 6.75 15.34 26.07
N ARG A 288 5.60 16.01 25.95
CA ARG A 288 5.05 16.52 24.69
C ARG A 288 6.03 17.37 23.88
N ARG A 289 6.76 18.27 24.54
CA ARG A 289 7.73 19.15 23.85
C ARG A 289 8.85 18.35 23.19
N GLY A 290 9.42 17.39 23.91
CA GLY A 290 10.45 16.51 23.35
C GLY A 290 9.92 15.68 22.18
N LEU A 291 8.70 15.16 22.30
CA LEU A 291 8.06 14.38 21.24
C LEU A 291 7.73 15.23 20.01
N TYR A 292 7.36 16.50 20.17
CA TYR A 292 7.22 17.44 19.04
C TYR A 292 8.55 17.72 18.36
N VAL A 293 9.64 17.89 19.13
CA VAL A 293 10.98 18.05 18.55
C VAL A 293 11.35 16.80 17.74
N LEU A 294 11.11 15.60 18.26
CA LEU A 294 11.38 14.35 17.53
C LEU A 294 10.50 14.18 16.29
N ALA A 295 9.24 14.60 16.36
CA ALA A 295 8.31 14.53 15.25
C ALA A 295 8.75 15.36 14.03
N ILE A 296 9.57 16.39 14.24
CA ILE A 296 10.11 17.21 13.16
C ILE A 296 11.57 16.88 12.84
N SER A 297 12.43 16.72 13.86
CA SER A 297 13.87 16.59 13.65
C SER A 297 14.24 15.28 12.98
N ILE A 298 13.59 14.16 13.35
CA ILE A 298 13.90 12.85 12.75
C ILE A 298 13.54 12.84 11.26
N PRO A 299 12.31 13.19 10.84
CA PRO A 299 11.97 13.32 9.42
C PRO A 299 12.89 14.30 8.68
N ALA A 300 13.16 15.48 9.23
CA ALA A 300 14.00 16.50 8.58
C ALA A 300 15.45 16.02 8.38
N ILE A 301 16.02 15.30 9.35
CA ILE A 301 17.37 14.72 9.22
C ILE A 301 17.39 13.63 8.16
N VAL A 302 16.43 12.69 8.18
CA VAL A 302 16.41 11.59 7.21
C VAL A 302 16.17 12.11 5.79
N HIS A 303 15.26 13.07 5.64
CA HIS A 303 15.00 13.77 4.38
C HIS A 303 16.26 14.51 3.89
N GLY A 304 16.85 15.36 4.73
CA GLY A 304 18.03 16.13 4.32
C GLY A 304 19.25 15.25 4.02
N LEU A 305 19.41 14.11 4.72
CA LEU A 305 20.41 13.10 4.39
C LEU A 305 20.14 12.48 3.01
N TYR A 306 18.90 12.13 2.70
CA TYR A 306 18.53 11.60 1.39
C TYR A 306 18.90 12.59 0.28
N ASP A 307 18.51 13.86 0.42
CA ASP A 307 18.80 14.89 -0.59
C ASP A 307 20.31 15.14 -0.76
N SER A 308 21.05 15.16 0.36
CA SER A 308 22.51 15.35 0.34
C SER A 308 23.26 14.25 -0.41
N PHE A 309 22.66 13.06 -0.52
CA PHE A 309 23.25 11.89 -1.15
C PHE A 309 22.47 11.41 -2.39
N ALA A 310 21.50 12.19 -2.88
CA ALA A 310 20.59 11.79 -3.95
C ALA A 310 21.36 11.41 -5.24
N ASP A 311 22.46 12.11 -5.52
CA ASP A 311 23.28 11.90 -6.73
C ASP A 311 24.33 10.79 -6.56
N LEU A 312 24.45 10.16 -5.39
CA LEU A 312 25.48 9.14 -5.10
C LEU A 312 25.01 7.70 -5.35
N GLY A 313 24.08 7.52 -6.30
CA GLY A 313 23.64 6.20 -6.76
C GLY A 313 23.15 5.31 -5.61
N ALA A 314 23.87 4.19 -5.36
CA ALA A 314 23.47 3.19 -4.37
C ALA A 314 23.38 3.73 -2.92
N ILE A 315 24.06 4.83 -2.59
CA ILE A 315 23.97 5.43 -1.24
C ILE A 315 22.57 5.98 -0.97
N SER A 316 21.89 6.55 -1.98
CA SER A 316 20.52 7.04 -1.81
C SER A 316 19.54 5.91 -1.45
N LEU A 317 19.76 4.69 -1.96
CA LEU A 317 18.97 3.51 -1.62
C LEU A 317 19.12 3.10 -0.14
N VAL A 318 20.30 3.31 0.45
CA VAL A 318 20.50 3.10 1.89
C VAL A 318 19.63 4.06 2.70
N MET A 319 19.51 5.32 2.27
CA MET A 319 18.66 6.31 2.93
C MET A 319 17.17 6.00 2.77
N VAL A 320 16.75 5.49 1.60
CA VAL A 320 15.40 4.94 1.39
C VAL A 320 15.10 3.83 2.39
N PHE A 321 16.00 2.86 2.50
CA PHE A 321 15.85 1.74 3.43
C PHE A 321 15.82 2.22 4.89
N LEU A 322 16.66 3.19 5.26
CA LEU A 322 16.70 3.76 6.61
C LEU A 322 15.35 4.39 6.99
N GLY A 323 14.75 5.19 6.11
CA GLY A 323 13.43 5.80 6.35
C GLY A 323 12.34 4.76 6.58
N LEU A 324 12.30 3.72 5.74
CA LEU A 324 11.35 2.61 5.89
C LEU A 324 11.60 1.81 7.18
N MET A 325 12.86 1.50 7.48
CA MET A 325 13.25 0.76 8.67
C MET A 325 12.81 1.51 9.94
N LEU A 326 13.08 2.81 10.02
CA LEU A 326 12.68 3.65 11.15
C LEU A 326 11.16 3.65 11.35
N LEU A 327 10.38 3.87 10.27
CA LEU A 327 8.92 3.83 10.33
C LEU A 327 8.42 2.50 10.92
N MET A 328 8.94 1.38 10.41
CA MET A 328 8.51 0.05 10.86
C MET A 328 8.95 -0.28 12.28
N MET A 329 10.15 0.16 12.69
CA MET A 329 10.63 -0.01 14.06
C MET A 329 9.76 0.76 15.05
N TYR A 330 9.45 2.03 14.77
CA TYR A 330 8.58 2.84 15.63
C TYR A 330 7.18 2.24 15.73
N LEU A 331 6.60 1.78 14.63
CA LEU A 331 5.29 1.12 14.65
C LEU A 331 5.27 -0.15 15.51
N LYS A 332 6.29 -1.01 15.41
CA LYS A 332 6.41 -2.19 16.28
C LYS A 332 6.48 -1.79 17.75
N GLN A 333 7.29 -0.79 18.07
CA GLN A 333 7.42 -0.27 19.43
C GLN A 333 6.09 0.26 20.00
N SER A 334 5.22 0.85 19.15
CA SER A 334 3.88 1.29 19.58
C SER A 334 3.04 0.16 20.16
N VAL A 335 3.08 -1.02 19.52
CA VAL A 335 2.28 -2.18 19.95
C VAL A 335 2.71 -2.62 21.36
N ASP A 336 4.01 -2.59 21.63
CA ASP A 336 4.58 -2.95 22.93
C ASP A 336 4.25 -1.94 24.04
N TYR A 337 4.11 -0.66 23.71
CA TYR A 337 3.66 0.34 24.69
C TYR A 337 2.16 0.26 24.98
N GLN A 338 1.34 -0.02 23.97
CA GLN A 338 -0.11 -0.15 24.16
C GLN A 338 -0.48 -1.40 24.99
N SER A 339 0.28 -2.50 24.87
CA SER A 339 0.05 -3.69 25.70
C SER A 339 0.35 -3.44 27.18
N LYS A 340 1.33 -2.57 27.49
CA LYS A 340 1.70 -2.19 28.86
C LYS A 340 0.70 -1.26 29.54
N LEU A 341 -0.10 -0.49 28.79
CA LEU A 341 -1.16 0.37 29.34
C LEU A 341 -2.46 -0.39 29.65
N ARG A 342 -2.58 -1.65 29.24
CA ARG A 342 -3.74 -2.52 29.53
C ARG A 342 -3.59 -3.32 30.82
N GLN A 343 -2.44 -3.21 31.49
CA GLN A 343 -2.18 -3.69 32.85
C GLN A 343 -2.24 -2.49 33.78
#